data_AF-A0A7W3VTD9-F1
#
_entry.id   AF-A0A7W3VTD9-F1
#
_cell.length_a   1.000
_cell.length_b   1.000
_cell.length_c   1.000
_cell.angle_alpha   90.00
_cell.angle_beta   90.00
_cell.angle_gamma   90.00
#
_symmetry.space_group_name_H-M   'P 1'
#
loop_
_entity.id
_entity.type
_entity.pdbx_description
1 polymer ?
#
loop_
_entity_poly.entity_id
_entity_poly.type
_entity_poly.pdbx_seq_one_letter_code
_entity_poly.pdbx_strand_id
1 'polypeptide(L)'
;MKRFLRAGSTRSVTAIAFIGCLGLSGCSAHAASAAPNWISFAHGRLSYGTDAQGNRVPDFSRVGYRDGDAPPPELPAAATVGPQPSGDDTARIQQAIDQVASSGKPGAVQLTAGDYRLEGTLRIGASNIELRGAGSGPNGTRLVAAGKLHTLVTIAGTGSRASAGVAVPVTSGYVPVGADQLDVSDASSFHVGDHVIVQRPQEQSWIHAIGMDRIPPRPNGTPSKQWTPNSGLQFDRTVTAVNGKTVRFDVPLTNALESQYTHATVTRYSYPGRISGSGLAHLSADGAEFEQDPAWHDDGFFKSQLASVDAAQDSWIDDVVADHFGSAFAIGQNALRVSLLRTSSLDESVPQDIHDQPAAYTISGQETLIRQCTVTGSNLHAWVTQARVPGPNVVSRCTATNTGSRILDAGPHQRWASGTLYDDLTMSPPSGHLQLSDRQWMGSGQGWAGANSVLWNCSVGSYLVENPPTAHNWALGCTGTQDKPQPDHRSGEIGSPGKHLPPESLYDEQLAERH
;
A
#
# COMPACT_ATOMS: atom_id res chain seq x y z
N MET A 1 -5.40 83.84 2.14
CA MET A 1 -5.76 84.89 1.16
C MET A 1 -5.87 84.28 -0.24
N LYS A 2 -7.09 83.94 -0.68
CA LYS A 2 -7.64 84.15 -2.03
C LYS A 2 -9.09 83.63 -2.01
N ARG A 3 -9.98 84.47 -2.53
CA ARG A 3 -11.44 84.49 -2.38
C ARG A 3 -12.13 83.84 -3.59
N PHE A 4 -13.33 83.29 -3.33
CA PHE A 4 -14.59 83.32 -4.09
C PHE A 4 -14.62 83.19 -5.62
N LEU A 5 -15.53 82.35 -6.14
CA LEU A 5 -16.80 82.80 -6.76
C LEU A 5 -17.75 81.62 -7.09
N ARG A 6 -19.05 81.86 -6.90
CA ARG A 6 -20.22 81.02 -7.23
C ARG A 6 -20.83 81.48 -8.57
N ALA A 7 -21.41 80.54 -9.32
CA ALA A 7 -22.64 80.64 -10.13
C ALA A 7 -22.91 79.23 -10.73
N GLY A 8 -24.10 78.67 -10.94
CA GLY A 8 -25.49 79.09 -10.78
C GLY A 8 -26.41 78.21 -11.67
N SER A 9 -27.64 77.93 -11.20
CA SER A 9 -28.80 77.40 -11.95
C SER A 9 -28.83 75.87 -12.25
N THR A 10 -29.96 75.16 -12.32
CA THR A 10 -31.42 75.42 -12.25
C THR A 10 -32.13 74.14 -11.76
N ARG A 11 -33.35 74.28 -11.19
CA ARG A 11 -34.20 73.16 -10.73
C ARG A 11 -34.84 72.41 -11.91
N SER A 12 -35.00 71.09 -11.79
CA SER A 12 -36.19 70.36 -12.28
C SER A 12 -36.33 69.03 -11.54
N VAL A 13 -37.46 68.90 -10.85
CA VAL A 13 -37.92 67.68 -10.18
C VAL A 13 -38.50 66.75 -11.24
N THR A 14 -37.93 65.55 -11.39
CA THR A 14 -38.56 64.47 -12.15
C THR A 14 -38.50 63.21 -11.30
N ALA A 15 -39.67 62.63 -11.05
CA ALA A 15 -39.86 61.40 -10.29
C ALA A 15 -39.08 60.24 -10.94
N ILE A 16 -38.29 59.52 -10.15
CA ILE A 16 -37.69 58.24 -10.53
C ILE A 16 -38.20 57.20 -9.54
N ALA A 17 -38.81 56.17 -10.10
CA ALA A 17 -39.40 55.05 -9.40
C ALA A 17 -38.38 54.35 -8.48
N PHE A 18 -38.81 54.05 -7.26
CA PHE A 18 -38.14 53.10 -6.37
C PHE A 18 -38.23 51.69 -6.99
N ILE A 19 -37.17 51.26 -7.68
CA ILE A 19 -36.92 49.84 -7.92
C ILE A 19 -36.12 49.36 -6.71
N GLY A 20 -36.81 48.66 -5.81
CA GLY A 20 -36.17 47.91 -4.74
C GLY A 20 -35.35 46.77 -5.33
N CYS A 21 -34.03 46.90 -5.37
CA CYS A 21 -33.15 45.75 -5.53
C CYS A 21 -33.18 44.94 -4.23
N LEU A 22 -33.97 43.85 -4.22
CA LEU A 22 -33.72 42.75 -3.30
C LEU A 22 -32.30 42.23 -3.57
N GLY A 23 -31.37 42.49 -2.65
CA GLY A 23 -30.08 41.81 -2.62
C GLY A 23 -30.31 40.34 -2.29
N LEU A 24 -30.46 39.52 -3.32
CA LEU A 24 -30.29 38.07 -3.21
C LEU A 24 -28.81 37.80 -2.96
N SER A 25 -28.45 37.57 -1.69
CA SER A 25 -27.22 36.88 -1.34
C SER A 25 -27.24 35.52 -2.03
N GLY A 26 -26.55 35.43 -3.16
CA GLY A 26 -26.31 34.18 -3.85
C GLY A 26 -25.40 33.32 -2.97
N CYS A 27 -25.99 32.43 -2.18
CA CYS A 27 -25.31 31.21 -1.79
C CYS A 27 -24.97 30.48 -3.10
N SER A 28 -23.69 30.52 -3.49
CA SER A 28 -23.16 29.62 -4.51
C SER A 28 -23.29 28.20 -3.97
N ALA A 29 -24.42 27.56 -4.26
CA ALA A 29 -24.56 26.14 -4.16
C ALA A 29 -23.48 25.54 -5.06
N HIS A 30 -22.44 24.98 -4.45
CA HIS A 30 -21.56 24.06 -5.14
C HIS A 30 -22.46 22.95 -5.65
N ALA A 31 -22.66 22.89 -6.96
CA ALA A 31 -23.32 21.74 -7.57
C ALA A 31 -22.56 20.51 -7.08
N ALA A 32 -23.23 19.67 -6.29
CA ALA A 32 -22.71 18.37 -5.93
C ALA A 32 -22.38 17.66 -7.24
N SER A 33 -21.08 17.43 -7.47
CA SER A 33 -20.59 16.66 -8.60
C SER A 33 -21.41 15.38 -8.70
N ALA A 34 -21.92 15.08 -9.90
CA ALA A 34 -22.53 13.79 -10.20
C ALA A 34 -21.59 12.67 -9.74
N ALA A 35 -22.13 11.52 -9.34
CA ALA A 35 -21.32 10.34 -8.99
C ALA A 35 -20.20 10.15 -10.03
N PRO A 36 -18.96 9.84 -9.61
CA PRO A 36 -17.84 9.78 -10.54
C PRO A 36 -18.15 8.75 -11.63
N ASN A 37 -17.96 9.13 -12.90
CA ASN A 37 -18.15 8.25 -14.07
C ASN A 37 -17.27 6.98 -14.06
N TRP A 38 -16.49 6.77 -13.01
CA TRP A 38 -15.53 5.67 -12.86
C TRP A 38 -16.12 4.47 -12.11
N ILE A 39 -16.87 4.72 -11.03
CA ILE A 39 -17.48 3.67 -10.21
C ILE A 39 -18.64 4.26 -9.41
N SER A 40 -19.73 3.50 -9.29
CA SER A 40 -20.90 3.87 -8.50
C SER A 40 -21.51 2.64 -7.86
N PHE A 41 -22.31 2.84 -6.80
CA PHE A 41 -23.04 1.78 -6.14
C PHE A 41 -24.54 2.05 -6.22
N ALA A 42 -25.28 1.13 -6.83
CA ALA A 42 -26.72 1.23 -7.00
C ALA A 42 -27.34 -0.17 -6.96
N HIS A 43 -28.54 -0.28 -6.38
CA HIS A 43 -29.28 -1.54 -6.30
C HIS A 43 -28.49 -2.70 -5.65
N GLY A 44 -27.60 -2.37 -4.70
CA GLY A 44 -26.79 -3.36 -3.99
C GLY A 44 -25.64 -3.94 -4.82
N ARG A 45 -25.19 -3.25 -5.87
CA ARG A 45 -24.06 -3.66 -6.71
C ARG A 45 -23.23 -2.48 -7.19
N LEU A 46 -21.95 -2.73 -7.45
CA LEU A 46 -21.02 -1.82 -8.10
C LEU A 46 -21.27 -1.80 -9.61
N SER A 47 -21.26 -0.60 -10.16
CA SER A 47 -21.26 -0.34 -11.60
C SER A 47 -20.01 0.43 -11.96
N TYR A 48 -19.22 -0.12 -12.87
CA TYR A 48 -17.95 0.44 -13.31
C TYR A 48 -18.11 1.18 -14.63
N GLY A 49 -17.57 2.39 -14.69
CA GLY A 49 -17.35 3.09 -15.95
C GLY A 49 -15.90 2.97 -16.39
N THR A 50 -15.65 3.40 -17.62
CA THR A 50 -14.32 3.42 -18.22
C THR A 50 -14.04 4.77 -18.86
N ASP A 51 -12.77 5.14 -18.96
CA ASP A 51 -12.37 6.23 -19.85
C ASP A 51 -12.40 5.81 -21.34
N ALA A 52 -11.97 6.72 -22.22
CA ALA A 52 -11.92 6.50 -23.66
C ALA A 52 -10.91 5.43 -24.10
N GLN A 53 -9.94 5.07 -23.26
CA GLN A 53 -8.96 4.02 -23.53
C GLN A 53 -9.36 2.68 -22.89
N GLY A 54 -10.47 2.65 -22.14
CA GLY A 54 -10.98 1.46 -21.47
C GLY A 54 -10.44 1.26 -20.05
N ASN A 55 -9.69 2.22 -19.50
CA ASN A 55 -9.22 2.14 -18.11
C ASN A 55 -10.40 2.23 -17.15
N ARG A 56 -10.32 1.52 -16.03
CA ARG A 56 -11.30 1.57 -14.94
C ARG A 56 -10.61 1.47 -13.59
N VAL A 57 -11.35 1.78 -12.53
CA VAL A 57 -10.97 1.41 -11.16
C VAL A 57 -10.75 -0.12 -11.11
N PRO A 58 -9.57 -0.60 -10.69
CA PRO A 58 -9.27 -2.03 -10.63
C PRO A 58 -10.21 -2.81 -9.69
N ASP A 59 -10.32 -4.11 -9.93
CA ASP A 59 -10.81 -5.03 -8.91
C ASP A 59 -9.68 -5.32 -7.91
N PHE A 60 -9.90 -4.91 -6.65
CA PHE A 60 -8.93 -5.07 -5.56
C PHE A 60 -9.25 -6.26 -4.67
N SER A 61 -10.32 -7.01 -4.95
CA SER A 61 -10.73 -8.08 -4.05
C SER A 61 -9.67 -9.19 -3.96
N ARG A 62 -8.88 -9.43 -5.02
CA ARG A 62 -7.99 -10.61 -5.15
C ARG A 62 -6.64 -10.37 -4.50
N VAL A 63 -6.67 -10.25 -3.17
CA VAL A 63 -5.51 -9.99 -2.33
C VAL A 63 -5.59 -10.79 -1.03
N GLY A 64 -4.45 -10.95 -0.38
CA GLY A 64 -4.33 -11.70 0.87
C GLY A 64 -4.35 -13.22 0.65
N TYR A 65 -4.33 -13.94 1.76
CA TYR A 65 -4.34 -15.40 1.82
C TYR A 65 -5.36 -16.00 0.85
N ARG A 66 -4.88 -16.81 -0.11
CA ARG A 66 -5.71 -17.47 -1.13
C ARG A 66 -6.71 -16.52 -1.81
N ASP A 67 -6.23 -15.37 -2.25
CA ASP A 67 -6.99 -14.35 -3.00
C ASP A 67 -8.17 -13.73 -2.22
N GLY A 68 -8.22 -13.93 -0.90
CA GLY A 68 -9.34 -13.52 -0.05
C GLY A 68 -10.53 -14.50 -0.06
N ASP A 69 -10.42 -15.64 -0.75
CA ASP A 69 -11.50 -16.63 -0.84
C ASP A 69 -11.71 -17.43 0.45
N ALA A 70 -10.75 -17.36 1.39
CA ALA A 70 -10.84 -17.99 2.71
C ALA A 70 -10.02 -17.20 3.75
N PRO A 71 -10.40 -17.25 5.04
CA PRO A 71 -9.52 -16.79 6.10
C PRO A 71 -8.30 -17.71 6.24
N PRO A 72 -7.19 -17.22 6.84
CA PRO A 72 -6.08 -18.08 7.24
C PRO A 72 -6.57 -19.25 8.14
N PRO A 73 -6.01 -20.46 7.99
CA PRO A 73 -6.42 -21.63 8.75
C PRO A 73 -5.83 -21.62 10.16
N GLU A 74 -6.52 -22.23 11.12
CA GLU A 74 -5.92 -22.58 12.40
C GLU A 74 -5.14 -23.90 12.27
N LEU A 75 -3.80 -23.84 12.38
CA LEU A 75 -2.97 -25.04 12.30
C LEU A 75 -3.02 -25.83 13.63
N PRO A 76 -2.91 -27.16 13.61
CA PRO A 76 -2.91 -27.95 14.84
C PRO A 76 -1.63 -27.68 15.65
N ALA A 77 -1.76 -27.51 16.97
CA ALA A 77 -0.60 -27.37 17.84
C ALA A 77 0.24 -28.66 17.83
N ALA A 78 1.48 -28.55 17.37
CA ALA A 78 2.42 -29.66 17.20
C ALA A 78 3.57 -29.62 18.23
N ALA A 79 3.86 -28.43 18.78
CA ALA A 79 4.80 -28.24 19.88
C ALA A 79 4.28 -27.14 20.81
N THR A 80 4.68 -27.20 22.08
CA THR A 80 4.39 -26.15 23.08
C THR A 80 5.67 -25.74 23.78
N VAL A 81 5.91 -24.44 23.88
CA VAL A 81 7.13 -23.86 24.43
C VAL A 81 6.74 -22.85 25.50
N GLY A 82 7.12 -23.07 26.76
CA GLY A 82 6.90 -22.11 27.86
C GLY A 82 8.01 -21.07 27.96
N PRO A 83 7.81 -19.89 28.57
CA PRO A 83 8.85 -18.89 28.75
C PRO A 83 9.92 -19.36 29.75
N GLN A 84 11.10 -18.75 29.71
CA GLN A 84 12.15 -18.95 30.72
C GLN A 84 12.25 -17.71 31.63
N PRO A 85 12.66 -17.85 32.90
CA PRO A 85 12.81 -16.70 33.80
C PRO A 85 13.86 -15.67 33.36
N SER A 86 14.85 -16.11 32.59
CA SER A 86 15.98 -15.29 32.11
C SER A 86 16.72 -16.00 30.99
N GLY A 87 17.43 -15.24 30.15
CA GLY A 87 18.24 -15.76 29.04
C GLY A 87 17.57 -15.56 27.69
N ASP A 88 18.31 -15.89 26.62
CA ASP A 88 17.82 -15.81 25.25
C ASP A 88 17.00 -17.07 24.86
N ASP A 89 15.76 -16.87 24.46
CA ASP A 89 14.82 -17.90 24.04
C ASP A 89 14.95 -18.28 22.56
N THR A 90 15.70 -17.50 21.77
CA THR A 90 15.79 -17.63 20.30
C THR A 90 16.07 -19.05 19.86
N ALA A 91 17.16 -19.66 20.35
CA ALA A 91 17.58 -20.99 19.92
C ALA A 91 16.54 -22.08 20.27
N ARG A 92 15.88 -21.93 21.42
CA ARG A 92 14.91 -22.91 21.93
C ARG A 92 13.61 -22.87 21.15
N ILE A 93 13.10 -21.68 20.84
CA ILE A 93 11.91 -21.52 20.00
C ILE A 93 12.23 -21.95 18.56
N GLN A 94 13.39 -21.56 18.02
CA GLN A 94 13.81 -21.99 16.68
C GLN A 94 13.86 -23.51 16.57
N GLN A 95 14.40 -24.21 17.59
CA GLN A 95 14.42 -25.66 17.61
C GLN A 95 13.00 -26.27 17.53
N ALA A 96 12.02 -25.68 18.20
CA ALA A 96 10.64 -26.14 18.11
C ALA A 96 10.05 -25.90 16.71
N ILE A 97 10.33 -24.75 16.08
CA ILE A 97 9.93 -24.46 14.70
C ILE A 97 10.53 -25.49 13.75
N ASP A 98 11.84 -25.77 13.87
CA ASP A 98 12.56 -26.72 13.03
C ASP A 98 12.04 -28.16 13.22
N GLN A 99 11.69 -28.54 14.46
CA GLN A 99 11.09 -29.84 14.75
C GLN A 99 9.73 -29.99 14.07
N VAL A 100 8.84 -29.01 14.19
CA VAL A 100 7.53 -29.04 13.54
C VAL A 100 7.69 -29.07 12.01
N ALA A 101 8.58 -28.25 11.45
CA ALA A 101 8.90 -28.22 10.03
C ALA A 101 9.41 -29.57 9.51
N SER A 102 10.29 -30.24 10.27
CA SER A 102 10.87 -31.54 9.89
C SER A 102 9.83 -32.68 9.84
N SER A 103 8.67 -32.51 10.47
CA SER A 103 7.60 -33.52 10.46
C SER A 103 6.92 -33.68 9.09
N GLY A 104 7.05 -32.68 8.22
CA GLY A 104 6.38 -32.63 6.91
C GLY A 104 4.86 -32.46 6.98
N LYS A 105 4.30 -32.20 8.15
CA LYS A 105 2.85 -31.98 8.37
C LYS A 105 2.58 -30.52 8.73
N PRO A 106 1.40 -29.98 8.37
CA PRO A 106 0.96 -28.69 8.89
C PRO A 106 0.95 -28.68 10.42
N GLY A 107 1.52 -27.64 11.04
CA GLY A 107 1.58 -27.56 12.49
C GLY A 107 1.98 -26.20 13.03
N ALA A 108 1.49 -25.89 14.24
CA ALA A 108 1.82 -24.69 14.98
C ALA A 108 2.79 -24.99 16.14
N VAL A 109 3.74 -24.09 16.35
CA VAL A 109 4.46 -23.95 17.62
C VAL A 109 3.66 -23.01 18.51
N GLN A 110 3.10 -23.54 19.59
CA GLN A 110 2.35 -22.79 20.58
C GLN A 110 3.28 -22.25 21.67
N LEU A 111 3.45 -20.94 21.75
CA LEU A 111 4.02 -20.27 22.92
C LEU A 111 2.91 -20.13 23.98
N THR A 112 3.21 -20.46 25.23
CA THR A 112 2.30 -20.14 26.34
C THR A 112 2.38 -18.66 26.69
N ALA A 113 1.49 -18.18 27.55
CA ALA A 113 1.57 -16.82 28.06
C ALA A 113 2.89 -16.55 28.79
N GLY A 114 3.39 -15.31 28.69
CA GLY A 114 4.62 -14.83 29.31
C GLY A 114 5.59 -14.18 28.31
N ASP A 115 6.72 -13.75 28.85
CA ASP A 115 7.75 -13.02 28.13
C ASP A 115 8.83 -13.96 27.59
N TYR A 116 9.17 -13.79 26.31
CA TYR A 116 10.24 -14.52 25.63
C TYR A 116 11.26 -13.54 25.12
N ARG A 117 12.49 -13.61 25.62
CA ARG A 117 13.56 -12.67 25.24
C ARG A 117 14.27 -13.18 24.00
N LEU A 118 14.33 -12.38 22.94
CA LEU A 118 14.95 -12.76 21.67
C LEU A 118 16.15 -11.88 21.36
N GLU A 119 17.35 -12.46 21.46
CA GLU A 119 18.60 -11.80 21.01
C GLU A 119 18.94 -12.10 19.54
N GLY A 120 18.12 -12.90 18.86
CA GLY A 120 18.21 -13.17 17.44
C GLY A 120 16.87 -13.49 16.77
N THR A 121 16.93 -13.67 15.45
CA THR A 121 15.75 -13.87 14.60
C THR A 121 15.23 -15.31 14.64
N LEU A 122 13.92 -15.45 14.85
CA LEU A 122 13.16 -16.67 14.57
C LEU A 122 12.82 -16.75 13.07
N ARG A 123 13.05 -17.91 12.46
CA ARG A 123 12.81 -18.16 11.04
C ARG A 123 11.80 -19.28 10.84
N ILE A 124 10.67 -18.91 10.23
CA ILE A 124 9.69 -19.83 9.66
C ILE A 124 10.08 -20.05 8.20
N GLY A 125 10.91 -21.08 7.99
CA GLY A 125 11.54 -21.37 6.69
C GLY A 125 10.86 -22.45 5.84
N ALA A 126 9.73 -22.99 6.29
CA ALA A 126 9.02 -24.09 5.64
C ALA A 126 7.53 -23.78 5.51
N SER A 127 6.87 -24.43 4.55
CA SER A 127 5.43 -24.32 4.30
C SER A 127 4.61 -24.97 5.40
N ASN A 128 3.39 -24.46 5.62
CA ASN A 128 2.42 -24.99 6.58
C ASN A 128 2.89 -24.93 8.04
N ILE A 129 3.63 -23.89 8.41
CA ILE A 129 4.17 -23.71 9.77
C ILE A 129 3.67 -22.39 10.35
N GLU A 130 3.18 -22.44 11.57
CA GLU A 130 2.75 -21.26 12.31
C GLU A 130 3.53 -21.14 13.63
N LEU A 131 3.98 -19.94 13.95
CA LEU A 131 4.35 -19.58 15.32
C LEU A 131 3.19 -18.80 15.92
N ARG A 132 2.66 -19.24 17.06
CA ARG A 132 1.57 -18.50 17.71
C ARG A 132 1.70 -18.41 19.22
N GLY A 133 1.16 -17.34 19.79
CA GLY A 133 1.09 -17.12 21.23
C GLY A 133 -0.27 -17.43 21.84
N ALA A 134 -0.42 -17.03 23.10
CA ALA A 134 -1.65 -17.15 23.90
C ALA A 134 -2.54 -15.90 23.83
N GLY A 135 -2.36 -15.05 22.81
CA GLY A 135 -3.03 -13.77 22.61
C GLY A 135 -2.07 -12.58 22.62
N SER A 136 -2.47 -11.47 21.99
CA SER A 136 -1.69 -10.23 21.87
C SER A 136 -1.85 -9.24 23.03
N GLY A 137 -2.80 -9.50 23.94
CA GLY A 137 -3.09 -8.62 25.09
C GLY A 137 -2.14 -8.78 26.29
N PRO A 138 -2.36 -8.03 27.39
CA PRO A 138 -1.43 -7.96 28.53
C PRO A 138 -1.12 -9.28 29.27
N ASN A 139 -2.02 -10.26 29.18
CA ASN A 139 -1.84 -11.60 29.79
C ASN A 139 -1.47 -12.67 28.75
N GLY A 140 -1.10 -12.24 27.55
CA GLY A 140 -0.78 -13.09 26.42
C GLY A 140 0.69 -13.46 26.34
N THR A 141 1.16 -13.71 25.12
CA THR A 141 2.57 -13.96 24.82
C THR A 141 3.22 -12.67 24.34
N ARG A 142 4.35 -12.29 24.94
CA ARG A 142 5.13 -11.12 24.54
C ARG A 142 6.54 -11.52 24.15
N LEU A 143 6.98 -11.16 22.94
CA LEU A 143 8.36 -11.29 22.49
C LEU A 143 9.13 -10.01 22.84
N VAL A 144 10.20 -10.11 23.62
CA VAL A 144 11.04 -8.97 24.00
C VAL A 144 12.21 -8.90 23.04
N ALA A 145 12.29 -7.84 22.23
CA ALA A 145 13.38 -7.62 21.29
C ALA A 145 14.63 -7.16 22.00
N ALA A 146 15.67 -7.98 21.97
CA ALA A 146 16.85 -7.81 22.80
C ALA A 146 18.14 -7.95 21.99
N GLY A 147 19.26 -7.57 22.59
CA GLY A 147 20.56 -7.64 21.92
C GLY A 147 20.69 -6.60 20.81
N LYS A 148 21.36 -6.98 19.71
CA LYS A 148 21.56 -6.06 18.58
C LYS A 148 20.29 -5.88 17.77
N LEU A 149 20.10 -4.72 17.18
CA LEU A 149 18.97 -4.44 16.27
C LEU A 149 18.80 -5.50 15.17
N HIS A 150 17.61 -6.10 15.09
CA HIS A 150 17.25 -7.11 14.09
C HIS A 150 15.73 -7.23 13.89
N THR A 151 15.31 -8.01 12.88
CA THR A 151 13.92 -8.44 12.72
C THR A 151 13.64 -9.67 13.58
N LEU A 152 12.64 -9.63 14.47
CA LEU A 152 12.36 -10.75 15.38
C LEU A 152 11.90 -12.03 14.67
N VAL A 153 10.97 -11.92 13.73
CA VAL A 153 10.37 -13.07 13.04
C VAL A 153 10.47 -12.91 11.52
N THR A 154 10.98 -13.91 10.84
CA THR A 154 11.01 -13.97 9.37
C THR A 154 10.21 -15.16 8.88
N ILE A 155 9.20 -14.92 8.04
CA ILE A 155 8.50 -15.95 7.28
C ILE A 155 9.08 -15.92 5.87
N ALA A 156 10.05 -16.80 5.60
CA ALA A 156 10.72 -16.75 4.32
C ALA A 156 11.28 -18.07 3.81
N GLY A 157 11.01 -18.32 2.53
CA GLY A 157 11.68 -19.35 1.76
C GLY A 157 13.13 -19.00 1.42
N THR A 158 13.77 -19.86 0.65
CA THR A 158 15.17 -19.70 0.16
C THR A 158 15.24 -19.55 -1.35
N GLY A 159 14.10 -19.66 -2.03
CA GLY A 159 14.01 -19.70 -3.48
C GLY A 159 14.20 -18.36 -4.18
N SER A 160 14.20 -18.42 -5.51
CA SER A 160 14.05 -17.24 -6.39
C SER A 160 13.23 -17.61 -7.62
N ARG A 161 12.69 -16.60 -8.32
CA ARG A 161 12.00 -16.80 -9.60
C ARG A 161 12.96 -17.39 -10.64
N ALA A 162 12.56 -18.47 -11.29
CA ALA A 162 13.26 -19.07 -12.41
C ALA A 162 12.37 -19.04 -13.65
N SER A 163 12.83 -18.40 -14.73
CA SER A 163 12.10 -18.39 -16.01
C SER A 163 11.89 -19.81 -16.54
N ALA A 164 10.66 -20.10 -16.95
CA ALA A 164 10.22 -21.41 -17.44
C ALA A 164 9.71 -21.30 -18.89
N GLY A 165 10.52 -20.70 -19.76
CA GLY A 165 10.19 -20.47 -21.16
C GLY A 165 10.81 -19.18 -21.70
N VAL A 166 10.40 -18.81 -22.91
CA VAL A 166 10.78 -17.53 -23.52
C VAL A 166 9.77 -16.45 -23.16
N ALA A 167 10.24 -15.20 -23.14
CA ALA A 167 9.35 -14.06 -23.01
C ALA A 167 8.54 -13.90 -24.29
N VAL A 168 7.21 -13.95 -24.17
CA VAL A 168 6.28 -13.81 -25.30
C VAL A 168 5.79 -12.35 -25.36
N PRO A 169 6.04 -11.62 -26.46
CA PRO A 169 5.57 -10.25 -26.62
C PRO A 169 4.05 -10.10 -26.55
N VAL A 170 3.59 -9.06 -25.86
CA VAL A 170 2.21 -8.57 -25.95
C VAL A 170 2.03 -7.83 -27.28
N THR A 171 0.94 -8.10 -28.01
CA THR A 171 0.69 -7.54 -29.35
C THR A 171 -0.39 -6.46 -29.39
N SER A 172 -1.18 -6.31 -28.33
CA SER A 172 -2.17 -5.24 -28.22
C SER A 172 -1.49 -3.87 -28.19
N GLY A 173 -1.99 -2.89 -28.96
CA GLY A 173 -1.46 -1.52 -28.92
C GLY A 173 -1.69 -0.82 -27.57
N TYR A 174 -2.76 -1.23 -26.87
CA TYR A 174 -3.08 -0.78 -25.54
C TYR A 174 -3.80 -1.90 -24.77
N VAL A 175 -3.34 -2.21 -23.56
CA VAL A 175 -4.05 -3.03 -22.57
C VAL A 175 -4.45 -2.11 -21.42
N PRO A 176 -5.75 -1.95 -21.09
CA PRO A 176 -6.18 -0.97 -20.10
C PRO A 176 -5.91 -1.39 -18.66
N VAL A 177 -5.85 -0.39 -17.76
CA VAL A 177 -5.91 -0.60 -16.31
C VAL A 177 -7.22 -1.30 -15.96
N GLY A 178 -7.12 -2.38 -15.20
CA GLY A 178 -8.25 -3.24 -14.84
C GLY A 178 -8.50 -4.39 -15.81
N ALA A 179 -7.70 -4.54 -16.88
CA ALA A 179 -7.79 -5.69 -17.76
C ALA A 179 -7.25 -6.95 -17.09
N ASP A 180 -7.95 -8.06 -17.28
CA ASP A 180 -7.56 -9.41 -16.82
C ASP A 180 -7.16 -10.33 -17.98
N GLN A 181 -7.04 -9.78 -19.19
CA GLN A 181 -6.63 -10.52 -20.38
C GLN A 181 -5.86 -9.62 -21.34
N LEU A 182 -5.02 -10.23 -22.17
CA LEU A 182 -4.27 -9.55 -23.23
C LEU A 182 -3.98 -10.49 -24.39
N ASP A 183 -3.59 -9.93 -25.54
CA ASP A 183 -3.16 -10.71 -26.70
C ASP A 183 -1.63 -10.81 -26.75
N VAL A 184 -1.12 -12.01 -27.00
CA VAL A 184 0.31 -12.29 -27.18
C VAL A 184 0.64 -12.72 -28.61
N SER A 185 1.91 -12.64 -28.99
CA SER A 185 2.37 -13.04 -30.32
C SER A 185 2.19 -14.55 -30.58
N ASP A 186 2.40 -15.38 -29.55
CA ASP A 186 2.21 -16.83 -29.57
C ASP A 186 1.82 -17.37 -28.17
N ALA A 187 0.61 -17.92 -28.05
CA ALA A 187 0.12 -18.48 -26.79
C ALA A 187 0.32 -20.00 -26.66
N SER A 188 0.97 -20.66 -27.63
CA SER A 188 1.08 -22.13 -27.70
C SER A 188 1.75 -22.79 -26.49
N SER A 189 2.54 -22.02 -25.73
CA SER A 189 3.24 -22.51 -24.54
C SER A 189 2.49 -22.28 -23.22
N PHE A 190 1.39 -21.51 -23.23
CA PHE A 190 0.61 -21.22 -22.03
C PHE A 190 -0.53 -22.22 -21.85
N HIS A 191 -0.72 -22.65 -20.61
CA HIS A 191 -1.78 -23.55 -20.19
C HIS A 191 -2.47 -22.98 -18.96
N VAL A 192 -3.74 -23.32 -18.76
CA VAL A 192 -4.46 -22.98 -17.52
C VAL A 192 -3.70 -23.55 -16.32
N GLY A 193 -3.49 -22.72 -15.30
CA GLY A 193 -2.70 -23.03 -14.11
C GLY A 193 -1.22 -22.66 -14.20
N ASP A 194 -0.71 -22.23 -15.37
CA ASP A 194 0.66 -21.74 -15.48
C ASP A 194 0.83 -20.44 -14.66
N HIS A 195 1.90 -20.38 -13.88
CA HIS A 195 2.38 -19.14 -13.27
C HIS A 195 3.20 -18.34 -14.29
N VAL A 196 2.84 -17.08 -14.47
CA VAL A 196 3.48 -16.17 -15.41
C VAL A 196 3.84 -14.85 -14.75
N ILE A 197 4.87 -14.20 -15.28
CA ILE A 197 5.13 -12.79 -15.06
C ILE A 197 4.63 -12.02 -16.28
N VAL A 198 3.68 -11.12 -16.08
CA VAL A 198 3.38 -10.06 -17.04
C VAL A 198 4.29 -8.89 -16.71
N GLN A 199 5.30 -8.68 -17.55
CA GLN A 199 6.33 -7.66 -17.33
C GLN A 199 6.03 -6.39 -18.15
N ARG A 200 6.09 -5.25 -17.48
CA ARG A 200 6.06 -3.91 -18.09
C ARG A 200 7.38 -3.17 -17.81
N PRO A 201 8.36 -3.25 -18.72
CA PRO A 201 9.62 -2.50 -18.59
C PRO A 201 9.40 -1.00 -18.46
N GLN A 202 10.24 -0.35 -17.64
CA GLN A 202 10.35 1.11 -17.61
C GLN A 202 11.39 1.52 -18.66
N GLU A 203 10.93 1.85 -19.86
CA GLU A 203 11.80 2.28 -20.96
C GLU A 203 12.03 3.79 -20.93
N GLN A 204 13.08 4.25 -21.61
CA GLN A 204 13.47 5.67 -21.61
C GLN A 204 12.34 6.57 -22.15
N SER A 205 11.62 6.13 -23.18
CA SER A 205 10.49 6.88 -23.75
C SER A 205 9.40 7.13 -22.73
N TRP A 206 9.07 6.13 -21.92
CA TRP A 206 8.09 6.25 -20.84
C TRP A 206 8.60 7.13 -19.69
N ILE A 207 9.82 6.90 -19.23
CA ILE A 207 10.46 7.71 -18.18
C ILE A 207 10.46 9.20 -18.56
N HIS A 208 10.78 9.48 -19.83
CA HIS A 208 10.74 10.82 -20.39
C HIS A 208 9.31 11.40 -20.42
N ALA A 209 8.33 10.62 -20.85
CA ALA A 209 6.93 11.03 -20.92
C ALA A 209 6.34 11.39 -19.54
N ILE A 210 6.82 10.77 -18.47
CA ILE A 210 6.41 11.08 -17.09
C ILE A 210 7.33 12.09 -16.38
N GLY A 211 8.36 12.61 -17.06
CA GLY A 211 9.27 13.63 -16.53
C GLY A 211 10.30 13.13 -15.51
N MET A 212 10.44 11.82 -15.34
CA MET A 212 11.31 11.24 -14.30
C MET A 212 12.80 11.18 -14.70
N ASP A 213 13.13 11.63 -15.91
CA ASP A 213 14.49 11.96 -16.34
C ASP A 213 14.86 13.45 -16.12
N ARG A 214 13.95 14.23 -15.50
CA ARG A 214 14.09 15.68 -15.26
C ARG A 214 13.63 16.10 -13.85
N ILE A 215 13.76 15.22 -12.88
CA ILE A 215 13.47 15.51 -11.48
C ILE A 215 14.31 16.73 -11.03
N PRO A 216 13.68 17.79 -10.48
CA PRO A 216 14.38 19.00 -10.09
C PRO A 216 15.45 18.73 -9.02
N PRO A 217 16.47 19.60 -8.90
CA PRO A 217 17.41 19.52 -7.79
C PRO A 217 16.70 19.78 -6.45
N ARG A 218 17.33 19.35 -5.37
CA ARG A 218 16.90 19.67 -4.00
C ARG A 218 16.95 21.20 -3.76
N PRO A 219 16.25 21.72 -2.72
CA PRO A 219 16.25 23.15 -2.40
C PRO A 219 17.64 23.74 -2.15
N ASN A 220 18.60 22.92 -1.70
CA ASN A 220 19.99 23.31 -1.49
C ASN A 220 20.85 23.25 -2.78
N GLY A 221 20.25 22.98 -3.95
CA GLY A 221 20.93 22.86 -5.24
C GLY A 221 21.57 21.49 -5.51
N THR A 222 21.52 20.53 -4.58
CA THR A 222 22.04 19.17 -4.83
C THR A 222 21.22 18.50 -5.95
N PRO A 223 21.86 17.98 -7.00
CA PRO A 223 21.16 17.27 -8.08
C PRO A 223 20.39 16.05 -7.57
N SER A 224 19.20 15.83 -8.12
CA SER A 224 18.43 14.60 -7.87
C SER A 224 18.89 13.47 -8.80
N LYS A 225 18.81 12.22 -8.33
CA LYS A 225 19.05 11.05 -9.17
C LYS A 225 17.85 10.84 -10.08
N GLN A 226 18.11 10.88 -11.37
CA GLN A 226 17.12 10.66 -12.41
C GLN A 226 16.80 9.17 -12.54
N TRP A 227 15.57 8.85 -12.95
CA TRP A 227 15.21 7.48 -13.23
C TRP A 227 15.89 7.01 -14.52
N THR A 228 16.28 5.74 -14.54
CA THR A 228 16.92 5.09 -15.68
C THR A 228 16.16 3.84 -16.07
N PRO A 229 16.25 3.39 -17.33
CA PRO A 229 15.55 2.22 -17.80
C PRO A 229 15.85 0.96 -16.97
N ASN A 230 14.84 0.13 -16.74
CA ASN A 230 14.94 -1.10 -15.95
C ASN A 230 13.78 -2.08 -16.24
N SER A 231 13.76 -3.22 -15.53
CA SER A 231 12.75 -4.27 -15.71
C SER A 231 11.31 -3.85 -15.40
N GLY A 232 11.11 -2.75 -14.67
CA GLY A 232 9.82 -2.16 -14.36
C GLY A 232 8.94 -3.02 -13.48
N LEU A 233 7.63 -3.01 -13.75
CA LEU A 233 6.63 -3.78 -13.01
C LEU A 233 6.64 -5.24 -13.49
N GLN A 234 6.54 -6.17 -12.54
CA GLN A 234 6.48 -7.60 -12.78
C GLN A 234 5.28 -8.21 -12.05
N PHE A 235 4.14 -8.24 -12.73
CA PHE A 235 2.89 -8.78 -12.20
C PHE A 235 2.94 -10.30 -12.20
N ASP A 236 2.78 -10.89 -11.02
CA ASP A 236 2.69 -12.32 -10.80
C ASP A 236 1.25 -12.77 -11.07
N ARG A 237 1.00 -13.66 -12.03
CA ARG A 237 -0.35 -14.04 -12.45
C ARG A 237 -0.45 -15.53 -12.69
N THR A 238 -1.65 -16.07 -12.53
CA THR A 238 -2.00 -17.43 -12.94
C THR A 238 -2.85 -17.37 -14.19
N VAL A 239 -2.50 -18.16 -15.21
CA VAL A 239 -3.31 -18.27 -16.43
C VAL A 239 -4.61 -19.00 -16.12
N THR A 240 -5.75 -18.38 -16.40
CA THR A 240 -7.09 -18.95 -16.16
C THR A 240 -7.78 -19.41 -17.44
N ALA A 241 -7.43 -18.83 -18.60
CA ALA A 241 -7.89 -19.30 -19.91
C ALA A 241 -6.90 -18.92 -21.02
N VAL A 242 -6.88 -19.74 -22.08
CA VAL A 242 -6.15 -19.47 -23.32
C VAL A 242 -7.10 -19.67 -24.50
N ASN A 243 -7.37 -18.60 -25.25
CA ASN A 243 -8.29 -18.60 -26.39
C ASN A 243 -7.57 -18.04 -27.62
N GLY A 244 -7.03 -18.91 -28.46
CA GLY A 244 -6.21 -18.48 -29.59
C GLY A 244 -4.93 -17.79 -29.11
N LYS A 245 -4.84 -16.47 -29.32
CA LYS A 245 -3.72 -15.62 -28.86
C LYS A 245 -4.03 -14.82 -27.60
N THR A 246 -5.27 -14.87 -27.12
CA THR A 246 -5.69 -14.17 -25.91
C THR A 246 -5.42 -15.04 -24.69
N VAL A 247 -4.69 -14.50 -23.72
CA VAL A 247 -4.41 -15.13 -22.43
C VAL A 247 -5.15 -14.35 -21.35
N ARG A 248 -5.88 -15.05 -20.48
CA ARG A 248 -6.62 -14.49 -19.34
C ARG A 248 -5.95 -14.90 -18.04
N PHE A 249 -6.01 -14.02 -17.05
CA PHE A 249 -5.38 -14.16 -15.74
C PHE A 249 -6.42 -14.23 -14.62
N ASP A 250 -5.94 -14.59 -13.43
CA ASP A 250 -6.67 -14.58 -12.17
C ASP A 250 -6.94 -13.16 -11.68
N VAL A 251 -5.93 -12.29 -11.71
CA VAL A 251 -5.97 -10.93 -11.14
C VAL A 251 -5.79 -9.87 -12.23
N PRO A 252 -6.57 -8.77 -12.24
CA PRO A 252 -6.40 -7.72 -13.25
C PRO A 252 -5.06 -7.00 -13.14
N LEU A 253 -4.59 -6.44 -14.25
CA LEU A 253 -3.42 -5.57 -14.30
C LEU A 253 -3.77 -4.18 -13.81
N THR A 254 -2.99 -3.65 -12.87
CA THR A 254 -3.23 -2.32 -12.30
C THR A 254 -2.49 -1.21 -13.03
N ASN A 255 -1.72 -1.53 -14.08
CA ASN A 255 -1.08 -0.55 -14.94
C ASN A 255 -1.39 -0.88 -16.40
N ALA A 256 -1.69 0.14 -17.19
CA ALA A 256 -1.85 -0.03 -18.63
C ALA A 256 -0.54 -0.55 -19.26
N LEU A 257 -0.67 -1.31 -20.35
CA LEU A 257 0.44 -1.69 -21.21
C LEU A 257 0.29 -0.96 -22.53
N GLU A 258 1.06 0.11 -22.71
CA GLU A 258 0.98 0.98 -23.90
C GLU A 258 2.17 0.70 -24.83
N SER A 259 1.92 0.16 -26.01
CA SER A 259 3.01 -0.27 -26.91
C SER A 259 3.92 0.88 -27.38
N GLN A 260 3.48 2.13 -27.26
CA GLN A 260 4.29 3.32 -27.53
C GLN A 260 5.37 3.60 -26.46
N TYR A 261 5.21 3.05 -25.25
CA TYR A 261 6.02 3.34 -24.08
C TYR A 261 6.78 2.12 -23.56
N THR A 262 6.35 0.92 -23.91
CA THR A 262 6.90 -0.31 -23.34
C THR A 262 6.69 -1.50 -24.25
N HIS A 263 7.68 -2.39 -24.30
CA HIS A 263 7.59 -3.70 -24.91
C HIS A 263 7.25 -4.72 -23.83
N ALA A 264 5.96 -4.80 -23.48
CA ALA A 264 5.49 -5.73 -22.47
C ALA A 264 5.59 -7.19 -22.94
N THR A 265 5.84 -8.10 -22.00
CA THR A 265 5.98 -9.53 -22.27
C THR A 265 5.25 -10.36 -21.22
N VAL A 266 4.91 -11.60 -21.59
CA VAL A 266 4.43 -12.63 -20.67
C VAL A 266 5.44 -13.77 -20.66
N THR A 267 5.93 -14.15 -19.48
CA THR A 267 6.92 -15.22 -19.33
C THR A 267 6.47 -16.19 -18.25
N ARG A 268 6.36 -17.49 -18.57
CA ARG A 268 6.13 -18.51 -17.54
C ARG A 268 7.31 -18.58 -16.58
N TYR A 269 7.05 -18.89 -15.32
CA TYR A 269 8.11 -19.04 -14.34
C TYR A 269 7.78 -20.13 -13.32
N SER A 270 8.81 -20.60 -12.63
CA SER A 270 8.69 -21.43 -11.42
C SER A 270 9.40 -20.74 -10.26
N TYR A 271 9.05 -21.09 -9.03
CA TYR A 271 9.68 -20.55 -7.82
C TYR A 271 10.06 -21.68 -6.86
N PRO A 272 11.07 -22.49 -7.20
CA PRO A 272 11.55 -23.53 -6.31
C PRO A 272 12.04 -22.88 -5.00
N GLY A 273 11.47 -23.28 -3.87
CA GLY A 273 11.81 -22.74 -2.56
C GLY A 273 10.97 -21.53 -2.10
N ARG A 274 9.90 -21.14 -2.82
CA ARG A 274 8.85 -20.28 -2.25
C ARG A 274 8.01 -21.12 -1.29
N ILE A 275 7.91 -20.70 -0.04
CA ILE A 275 7.07 -21.39 0.94
C ILE A 275 5.61 -20.91 0.87
N SER A 276 4.69 -21.67 1.44
CA SER A 276 3.28 -21.30 1.46
C SER A 276 2.54 -21.78 2.70
N GLY A 277 1.47 -21.08 3.08
CA GLY A 277 0.59 -21.53 4.15
C GLY A 277 1.20 -21.39 5.54
N SER A 278 2.07 -20.40 5.74
CA SER A 278 2.80 -20.20 7.01
C SER A 278 2.49 -18.83 7.60
N GLY A 279 2.51 -18.72 8.94
CA GLY A 279 2.08 -17.50 9.61
C GLY A 279 2.61 -17.25 11.01
N LEU A 280 2.29 -16.06 11.52
CA LEU A 280 2.56 -15.58 12.87
C LEU A 280 1.25 -15.11 13.50
N ALA A 281 0.90 -15.58 14.69
CA ALA A 281 -0.40 -15.24 15.26
C ALA A 281 -0.43 -15.05 16.78
N HIS A 282 -1.43 -14.30 17.25
CA HIS A 282 -1.85 -14.25 18.66
C HIS A 282 -0.73 -13.93 19.66
N LEU A 283 0.05 -12.88 19.40
CA LEU A 283 1.13 -12.44 20.30
C LEU A 283 1.41 -10.95 20.18
N SER A 284 2.13 -10.40 21.14
CA SER A 284 2.75 -9.09 21.03
C SER A 284 4.27 -9.20 21.00
N ALA A 285 4.93 -8.14 20.55
CA ALA A 285 6.34 -7.94 20.75
C ALA A 285 6.62 -6.51 21.21
N ASP A 286 7.72 -6.33 21.91
CA ASP A 286 8.16 -5.05 22.43
C ASP A 286 9.62 -4.79 22.06
N GLY A 287 9.86 -3.66 21.42
CA GLY A 287 11.16 -3.22 20.91
C GLY A 287 11.88 -2.22 21.81
N ALA A 288 11.40 -1.91 23.01
CA ALA A 288 11.94 -0.80 23.81
C ALA A 288 13.43 -0.97 24.18
N GLU A 289 13.93 -2.20 24.30
CA GLU A 289 15.35 -2.45 24.57
C GLU A 289 16.24 -2.12 23.36
N PHE A 290 15.74 -2.22 22.13
CA PHE A 290 16.50 -1.82 20.94
C PHE A 290 16.85 -0.33 20.92
N GLU A 291 16.10 0.51 21.61
CA GLU A 291 16.42 1.95 21.76
C GLU A 291 17.76 2.19 22.48
N GLN A 292 18.22 1.20 23.27
CA GLN A 292 19.49 1.28 24.00
C GLN A 292 20.71 0.91 23.13
N ASP A 293 20.49 0.38 21.92
CA ASP A 293 21.59 0.08 20.99
C ASP A 293 22.27 1.40 20.55
N PRO A 294 23.60 1.54 20.65
CA PRO A 294 24.30 2.74 20.20
C PRO A 294 24.07 3.10 18.73
N ALA A 295 23.72 2.11 17.89
CA ALA A 295 23.38 2.33 16.49
C ALA A 295 21.94 2.81 16.28
N TRP A 296 21.11 2.93 17.32
CA TRP A 296 19.71 3.37 17.22
C TRP A 296 19.57 4.66 16.42
N HIS A 297 20.36 5.70 16.73
CA HIS A 297 20.36 6.98 16.02
C HIS A 297 21.12 6.98 14.68
N ASP A 298 21.85 5.91 14.36
CA ASP A 298 22.62 5.72 13.11
C ASP A 298 21.89 4.74 12.18
N ASP A 299 20.69 5.13 11.76
CA ASP A 299 19.74 4.32 10.96
C ASP A 299 19.32 2.99 11.59
N GLY A 300 19.61 2.78 12.88
CA GLY A 300 19.30 1.55 13.60
C GLY A 300 17.82 1.29 13.76
N PHE A 301 17.02 2.34 13.95
CA PHE A 301 15.56 2.26 14.06
C PHE A 301 14.89 1.62 12.83
N PHE A 302 15.46 1.74 11.62
CA PHE A 302 14.97 1.03 10.42
C PHE A 302 15.15 -0.49 10.48
N LYS A 303 16.08 -0.97 11.31
CA LYS A 303 16.40 -2.40 11.50
C LYS A 303 15.61 -3.02 12.65
N SER A 304 14.95 -2.20 13.47
CA SER A 304 14.06 -2.64 14.55
C SER A 304 12.72 -3.04 13.95
N GLN A 305 12.53 -4.35 13.73
CA GLN A 305 11.30 -4.89 13.13
C GLN A 305 10.74 -6.07 13.91
N LEU A 306 9.41 -6.17 13.99
CA LEU A 306 8.76 -7.36 14.53
C LEU A 306 8.78 -8.48 13.49
N ALA A 307 8.19 -8.27 12.31
CA ALA A 307 8.03 -9.34 11.34
C ALA A 307 8.31 -8.92 9.91
N SER A 308 8.91 -9.85 9.16
CA SER A 308 9.00 -9.76 7.71
C SER A 308 8.54 -11.03 7.00
N VAL A 309 7.97 -10.86 5.82
CA VAL A 309 7.52 -11.95 4.93
C VAL A 309 8.17 -11.77 3.57
N ASP A 310 8.96 -12.73 3.10
CA ASP A 310 9.57 -12.68 1.75
C ASP A 310 9.74 -14.09 1.18
N ALA A 311 9.76 -14.26 -0.14
CA ALA A 311 9.82 -15.57 -0.79
C ALA A 311 8.80 -16.58 -0.20
N ALA A 312 7.61 -16.07 0.11
CA ALA A 312 6.48 -16.81 0.68
C ALA A 312 5.20 -16.39 -0.04
N GLN A 313 4.21 -17.27 -0.09
CA GLN A 313 2.89 -16.96 -0.61
C GLN A 313 1.76 -17.53 0.23
N ASP A 314 0.58 -16.93 0.19
CA ASP A 314 -0.56 -17.42 0.99
C ASP A 314 -0.15 -17.52 2.48
N SER A 315 0.48 -16.45 2.97
CA SER A 315 1.02 -16.34 4.33
C SER A 315 0.26 -15.28 5.11
N TRP A 316 0.31 -15.36 6.44
CA TRP A 316 -0.42 -14.42 7.30
C TRP A 316 0.35 -13.95 8.52
N ILE A 317 -0.02 -12.77 8.99
CA ILE A 317 0.24 -12.26 10.33
C ILE A 317 -1.12 -11.85 10.89
N ASP A 318 -1.56 -12.44 12.00
CA ASP A 318 -2.93 -12.26 12.49
C ASP A 318 -2.98 -12.09 14.01
N ASP A 319 -3.65 -11.03 14.49
CA ASP A 319 -3.72 -10.69 15.92
C ASP A 319 -2.31 -10.55 16.52
N VAL A 320 -1.52 -9.64 15.93
CA VAL A 320 -0.13 -9.37 16.32
C VAL A 320 0.09 -7.89 16.61
N VAL A 321 0.68 -7.59 17.76
CA VAL A 321 1.00 -6.22 18.18
C VAL A 321 2.52 -6.02 18.21
N ALA A 322 3.02 -5.02 17.50
CA ALA A 322 4.37 -4.50 17.64
C ALA A 322 4.33 -3.23 18.49
N ASP A 323 5.10 -3.19 19.58
CA ASP A 323 5.13 -2.08 20.52
C ASP A 323 6.57 -1.55 20.59
N HIS A 324 6.79 -0.22 20.51
CA HIS A 324 8.13 0.40 20.55
C HIS A 324 9.13 -0.09 19.47
N PHE A 325 8.66 -0.48 18.29
CA PHE A 325 9.54 -0.74 17.16
C PHE A 325 9.80 0.54 16.38
N GLY A 326 10.89 0.56 15.59
CA GLY A 326 11.11 1.62 14.61
C GLY A 326 10.50 1.31 13.25
N SER A 327 10.23 0.04 12.92
CA SER A 327 9.55 -0.39 11.68
C SER A 327 8.86 -1.73 11.89
N ALA A 328 7.57 -1.79 12.21
CA ALA A 328 6.95 -3.04 12.65
C ALA A 328 6.92 -4.19 11.61
N PHE A 329 6.35 -3.95 10.42
CA PHE A 329 5.99 -5.02 9.48
C PHE A 329 6.53 -4.77 8.06
N ALA A 330 7.24 -5.74 7.50
CA ALA A 330 7.81 -5.65 6.15
C ALA A 330 7.40 -6.81 5.23
N ILE A 331 6.76 -6.49 4.11
CA ILE A 331 6.39 -7.44 3.06
C ILE A 331 7.38 -7.29 1.90
N GLY A 332 8.26 -8.28 1.75
CA GLY A 332 9.33 -8.29 0.78
C GLY A 332 8.86 -8.44 -0.67
N GLN A 333 9.73 -8.08 -1.61
CA GLN A 333 9.43 -8.05 -3.05
C GLN A 333 9.04 -9.41 -3.65
N ASN A 334 9.42 -10.50 -3.00
CA ASN A 334 9.12 -11.85 -3.43
C ASN A 334 7.90 -12.45 -2.72
N ALA A 335 7.26 -11.70 -1.83
CA ALA A 335 6.00 -12.10 -1.21
C ALA A 335 4.81 -11.93 -2.17
N LEU A 336 3.86 -12.84 -2.08
CA LEU A 336 2.65 -12.87 -2.91
C LEU A 336 1.45 -13.28 -2.05
N ARG A 337 0.31 -12.60 -2.13
CA ARG A 337 -0.91 -13.01 -1.37
C ARG A 337 -0.66 -13.14 0.13
N VAL A 338 -0.21 -12.05 0.76
CA VAL A 338 0.03 -11.99 2.20
C VAL A 338 -1.08 -11.21 2.90
N SER A 339 -1.61 -11.77 3.99
CA SER A 339 -2.59 -11.10 4.85
C SER A 339 -1.96 -10.62 6.16
N LEU A 340 -2.15 -9.36 6.50
CA LEU A 340 -1.90 -8.80 7.82
C LEU A 340 -3.26 -8.39 8.39
N LEU A 341 -3.76 -9.17 9.34
CA LEU A 341 -5.10 -9.04 9.88
C LEU A 341 -5.02 -8.68 11.35
N ARG A 342 -5.79 -7.68 11.80
CA ARG A 342 -5.86 -7.32 13.22
C ARG A 342 -4.47 -7.04 13.84
N THR A 343 -3.57 -6.46 13.04
CA THR A 343 -2.21 -6.14 13.46
C THR A 343 -2.14 -4.72 13.99
N SER A 344 -1.28 -4.46 14.97
CA SER A 344 -1.03 -3.10 15.44
C SER A 344 0.45 -2.80 15.47
N SER A 345 0.82 -1.59 15.07
CA SER A 345 2.10 -0.99 15.44
C SER A 345 1.84 0.16 16.41
N LEU A 346 2.23 -0.01 17.66
CA LEU A 346 1.91 0.88 18.75
C LEU A 346 3.19 1.56 19.23
N ASP A 347 3.05 2.85 19.46
CA ASP A 347 4.05 3.75 20.00
C ASP A 347 5.39 3.57 19.27
N GLU A 348 5.32 3.61 17.93
CA GLU A 348 6.47 3.52 17.03
C GLU A 348 7.56 4.49 17.51
N SER A 349 8.68 3.90 17.89
CA SER A 349 9.79 4.59 18.50
C SER A 349 10.73 5.07 17.41
N VAL A 350 10.76 6.38 17.22
CA VAL A 350 11.61 7.04 16.24
C VAL A 350 12.33 8.18 16.93
N PRO A 351 13.65 8.32 16.78
CA PRO A 351 14.35 9.52 17.21
C PRO A 351 13.64 10.78 16.68
N GLN A 352 13.44 11.77 17.54
CA GLN A 352 12.68 12.98 17.16
C GLN A 352 13.59 14.08 16.60
N ASP A 353 14.90 13.89 16.62
CA ASP A 353 15.94 14.78 16.10
C ASP A 353 16.42 14.43 14.69
N ILE A 354 15.94 13.32 14.11
CA ILE A 354 16.26 12.90 12.74
C ILE A 354 15.20 13.34 11.74
N HIS A 355 15.60 13.36 10.47
CA HIS A 355 14.72 13.73 9.35
C HIS A 355 14.07 12.54 8.65
N ASP A 356 14.69 11.36 8.69
CA ASP A 356 14.23 10.20 7.94
C ASP A 356 13.17 9.45 8.74
N GLN A 357 11.98 9.29 8.15
CA GLN A 357 10.86 8.57 8.74
C GLN A 357 10.96 7.08 8.40
N PRO A 358 10.83 6.18 9.38
CA PRO A 358 10.58 4.77 9.08
C PRO A 358 9.11 4.54 8.72
N ALA A 359 8.79 3.28 8.40
CA ALA A 359 7.43 2.88 8.07
C ALA A 359 6.94 1.74 8.97
N ALA A 360 5.76 1.91 9.56
CA ALA A 360 5.12 0.87 10.36
C ALA A 360 4.76 -0.36 9.50
N TYR A 361 4.27 -0.11 8.28
CA TYR A 361 3.97 -1.14 7.30
C TYR A 361 4.65 -0.82 5.96
N THR A 362 5.57 -1.68 5.53
CA THR A 362 6.23 -1.60 4.23
C THR A 362 5.75 -2.70 3.30
N ILE A 363 5.27 -2.32 2.11
CA ILE A 363 4.87 -3.25 1.05
C ILE A 363 5.85 -3.13 -0.11
N SER A 364 6.57 -4.22 -0.40
CA SER A 364 7.38 -4.40 -1.60
C SER A 364 6.84 -5.53 -2.50
N GLY A 365 6.06 -6.45 -1.93
CA GLY A 365 5.38 -7.54 -2.63
C GLY A 365 4.07 -7.12 -3.29
N GLN A 366 3.30 -8.09 -3.76
CA GLN A 366 2.03 -7.84 -4.46
C GLN A 366 0.91 -8.73 -3.95
N GLU A 367 -0.34 -8.34 -4.22
CA GLU A 367 -1.55 -9.00 -3.72
C GLU A 367 -1.62 -9.03 -2.19
N THR A 368 -1.10 -7.99 -1.54
CA THR A 368 -1.07 -7.87 -0.07
C THR A 368 -2.40 -7.29 0.43
N LEU A 369 -2.92 -7.87 1.51
CA LEU A 369 -4.04 -7.34 2.28
C LEU A 369 -3.55 -6.94 3.68
N ILE A 370 -3.69 -5.67 4.04
CA ILE A 370 -3.54 -5.18 5.41
C ILE A 370 -4.93 -4.73 5.85
N ARG A 371 -5.47 -5.31 6.92
CA ARG A 371 -6.85 -5.06 7.33
C ARG A 371 -7.05 -4.99 8.84
N GLN A 372 -7.90 -4.07 9.28
CA GLN A 372 -8.26 -3.89 10.69
C GLN A 372 -7.03 -3.61 11.56
N CYS A 373 -6.19 -2.67 11.12
CA CYS A 373 -4.91 -2.40 11.75
C CYS A 373 -4.86 -1.05 12.46
N THR A 374 -3.96 -0.93 13.44
CA THR A 374 -3.73 0.31 14.19
C THR A 374 -2.27 0.74 14.08
N VAL A 375 -2.04 2.04 13.95
CA VAL A 375 -0.72 2.67 14.05
C VAL A 375 -0.78 3.80 15.09
N THR A 376 0.13 3.84 16.06
CA THR A 376 0.36 5.02 16.92
C THR A 376 1.85 5.39 16.91
N GLY A 377 2.14 6.69 16.88
CA GLY A 377 3.52 7.19 16.84
C GLY A 377 3.62 8.61 16.26
N SER A 378 4.84 9.11 16.12
CA SER A 378 5.15 10.41 15.51
C SER A 378 6.49 10.37 14.77
N ASN A 379 6.61 11.09 13.66
CA ASN A 379 7.76 11.06 12.74
C ASN A 379 7.88 9.73 11.95
N LEU A 380 6.76 9.25 11.40
CA LEU A 380 6.74 7.98 10.65
C LEU A 380 5.78 8.01 9.46
N HIS A 381 5.94 7.00 8.59
CA HIS A 381 4.98 6.63 7.57
C HIS A 381 4.10 5.46 8.07
N ALA A 382 2.77 5.58 8.06
CA ALA A 382 1.90 4.51 8.53
C ALA A 382 1.90 3.31 7.57
N TRP A 383 1.62 3.55 6.28
CA TRP A 383 1.61 2.51 5.24
C TRP A 383 2.28 3.00 3.97
N VAL A 384 3.31 2.28 3.52
CA VAL A 384 4.07 2.62 2.31
C VAL A 384 4.17 1.46 1.33
N THR A 385 4.20 1.79 0.05
CA THR A 385 4.71 0.91 -1.00
C THR A 385 6.10 1.39 -1.45
N GLN A 386 7.00 0.44 -1.72
CA GLN A 386 8.35 0.73 -2.20
C GLN A 386 8.41 0.89 -3.74
N ALA A 387 9.63 0.90 -4.29
CA ALA A 387 9.87 1.07 -5.72
C ALA A 387 9.31 -0.09 -6.56
N ARG A 388 8.57 0.25 -7.62
CA ARG A 388 8.06 -0.69 -8.65
C ARG A 388 7.21 -1.83 -8.10
N VAL A 389 6.38 -1.50 -7.11
CA VAL A 389 5.47 -2.47 -6.48
C VAL A 389 4.25 -2.72 -7.39
N PRO A 390 4.05 -3.96 -7.89
CA PRO A 390 2.86 -4.31 -8.64
C PRO A 390 1.66 -4.48 -7.70
N GLY A 391 0.48 -4.08 -8.17
CA GLY A 391 -0.78 -4.31 -7.48
C GLY A 391 -1.59 -5.47 -8.06
N PRO A 392 -2.81 -5.69 -7.53
CA PRO A 392 -3.43 -4.90 -6.46
C PRO A 392 -2.76 -5.10 -5.10
N ASN A 393 -2.79 -4.07 -4.25
CA ASN A 393 -2.54 -4.18 -2.81
C ASN A 393 -3.61 -3.39 -2.06
N VAL A 394 -4.00 -3.81 -0.86
CA VAL A 394 -5.09 -3.21 -0.10
C VAL A 394 -4.64 -2.90 1.33
N VAL A 395 -4.94 -1.69 1.78
CA VAL A 395 -4.94 -1.28 3.19
C VAL A 395 -6.36 -0.87 3.52
N SER A 396 -7.06 -1.62 4.37
CA SER A 396 -8.49 -1.44 4.61
C SER A 396 -8.85 -1.41 6.10
N ARG A 397 -9.77 -0.52 6.48
CA ARG A 397 -10.30 -0.41 7.86
C ARG A 397 -9.21 -0.20 8.91
N CYS A 398 -8.22 0.63 8.61
CA CYS A 398 -7.11 0.88 9.52
C CYS A 398 -7.12 2.31 10.09
N THR A 399 -6.55 2.46 11.28
CA THR A 399 -6.41 3.77 11.95
C THR A 399 -4.93 4.10 12.17
N ALA A 400 -4.53 5.35 11.93
CA ALA A 400 -3.23 5.87 12.32
C ALA A 400 -3.39 7.14 13.18
N THR A 401 -2.84 7.10 14.40
CA THR A 401 -2.92 8.20 15.37
C THR A 401 -1.56 8.83 15.57
N ASN A 402 -1.46 10.14 15.32
CA ASN A 402 -0.23 10.88 15.59
C ASN A 402 -0.16 11.23 17.08
N THR A 403 0.81 10.67 17.79
CA THR A 403 0.97 10.86 19.25
C THR A 403 1.96 11.96 19.61
N GLY A 404 2.51 12.67 18.62
CA GLY A 404 3.51 13.72 18.80
C GLY A 404 3.26 14.95 17.93
N SER A 405 4.34 15.68 17.64
CA SER A 405 4.30 16.94 16.89
C SER A 405 4.96 16.88 15.51
N ARG A 406 5.53 15.73 15.14
CA ARG A 406 6.16 15.51 13.84
C ARG A 406 5.17 14.89 12.85
N ILE A 407 5.62 14.69 11.62
CA ILE A 407 4.75 14.21 10.54
C ILE A 407 4.28 12.78 10.79
N LEU A 408 3.01 12.53 10.46
CA LEU A 408 2.45 11.21 10.24
C LEU A 408 1.79 11.23 8.87
N ASP A 409 2.31 10.47 7.93
CA ASP A 409 1.74 10.37 6.59
C ASP A 409 1.64 8.91 6.13
N ALA A 410 0.93 8.71 5.03
CA ALA A 410 0.76 7.42 4.37
C ALA A 410 0.61 7.61 2.86
N GLY A 411 0.84 6.54 2.11
CA GLY A 411 0.80 6.56 0.67
C GLY A 411 1.99 5.83 0.05
N PRO A 412 2.01 5.63 -1.27
CA PRO A 412 3.18 5.12 -1.95
C PRO A 412 4.40 6.01 -1.68
N HIS A 413 5.56 5.40 -1.47
CA HIS A 413 6.75 6.11 -1.00
C HIS A 413 7.72 6.47 -2.12
N GLN A 414 7.89 5.63 -3.14
CA GLN A 414 8.84 5.94 -4.21
C GLN A 414 8.66 5.11 -5.48
N ARG A 415 9.03 5.69 -6.64
CA ARG A 415 9.33 5.00 -7.89
C ARG A 415 8.27 4.02 -8.39
N TRP A 416 7.04 4.51 -8.53
CA TRP A 416 5.97 3.88 -9.29
C TRP A 416 5.44 2.55 -8.72
N ALA A 417 4.80 2.59 -7.55
CA ALA A 417 3.87 1.54 -7.14
C ALA A 417 2.55 1.67 -7.92
N SER A 418 1.97 0.55 -8.33
CA SER A 418 0.75 0.55 -9.14
C SER A 418 -0.39 -0.15 -8.41
N GLY A 419 -1.57 0.47 -8.34
CA GLY A 419 -2.78 -0.24 -7.91
C GLY A 419 -2.85 -0.52 -6.41
N THR A 420 -2.64 0.49 -5.57
CA THR A 420 -2.92 0.35 -4.14
C THR A 420 -4.27 0.96 -3.80
N LEU A 421 -5.12 0.19 -3.12
CA LEU A 421 -6.36 0.67 -2.54
C LEU A 421 -6.13 0.99 -1.05
N TYR A 422 -6.42 2.23 -0.68
CA TYR A 422 -6.54 2.69 0.70
C TYR A 422 -8.03 2.89 0.96
N ASP A 423 -8.61 2.09 1.84
CA ASP A 423 -10.06 1.89 1.93
C ASP A 423 -10.56 2.01 3.37
N ASP A 424 -11.47 2.94 3.63
CA ASP A 424 -12.02 3.17 4.98
C ASP A 424 -10.90 3.42 6.03
N LEU A 425 -9.95 4.29 5.69
CA LEU A 425 -8.85 4.65 6.60
C LEU A 425 -9.20 5.85 7.46
N THR A 426 -8.76 5.82 8.73
CA THR A 426 -8.83 6.98 9.62
C THR A 426 -7.43 7.44 10.01
N MET A 427 -7.12 8.72 9.86
CA MET A 427 -5.86 9.31 10.32
C MET A 427 -6.12 10.60 11.11
N SER A 428 -5.36 10.83 12.20
CA SER A 428 -5.56 11.99 13.10
C SER A 428 -5.70 13.32 12.35
N PRO A 429 -6.81 14.07 12.50
CA PRO A 429 -6.83 15.47 12.11
C PRO A 429 -6.18 16.35 13.21
N PRO A 430 -5.41 17.40 12.86
CA PRO A 430 -5.01 17.82 11.52
C PRO A 430 -3.71 17.16 11.01
N SER A 431 -3.10 16.24 11.78
CA SER A 431 -1.69 15.83 11.66
C SER A 431 -1.42 14.51 10.91
N GLY A 432 -2.44 13.94 10.29
CA GLY A 432 -2.39 12.71 9.49
C GLY A 432 -2.64 13.01 8.02
N HIS A 433 -1.65 12.71 7.16
CA HIS A 433 -1.65 13.08 5.74
C HIS A 433 -1.64 11.85 4.83
N LEU A 434 -2.54 11.80 3.84
CA LEU A 434 -2.60 10.69 2.88
C LEU A 434 -2.32 11.18 1.46
N GLN A 435 -1.27 10.67 0.82
CA GLN A 435 -0.74 11.28 -0.41
C GLN A 435 -0.53 10.27 -1.53
N LEU A 436 -1.11 10.54 -2.70
CA LEU A 436 -0.81 9.92 -3.98
C LEU A 436 -0.13 10.99 -4.87
N SER A 437 1.18 11.17 -4.75
CA SER A 437 1.88 12.34 -5.31
C SER A 437 3.22 12.03 -5.98
N ASP A 438 3.73 13.03 -6.72
CA ASP A 438 5.14 13.10 -7.09
C ASP A 438 5.95 13.67 -5.92
N ARG A 439 6.85 12.84 -5.36
CA ARG A 439 7.74 13.20 -4.25
C ARG A 439 9.05 13.83 -4.73
N GLN A 440 9.21 14.03 -6.04
CA GLN A 440 10.28 14.79 -6.67
C GLN A 440 11.68 14.40 -6.18
N TRP A 441 12.44 15.38 -5.67
CA TRP A 441 13.81 15.24 -5.19
C TRP A 441 13.93 14.60 -3.81
N MET A 442 12.82 14.27 -3.13
CA MET A 442 12.86 13.58 -1.84
C MET A 442 13.66 12.29 -1.96
N GLY A 443 14.30 11.89 -0.86
CA GLY A 443 15.27 10.80 -0.84
C GLY A 443 16.29 10.94 -1.98
N SER A 444 16.53 9.86 -2.72
CA SER A 444 17.43 9.86 -3.89
C SER A 444 16.67 9.99 -5.21
N GLY A 445 15.72 10.93 -5.31
CA GLY A 445 14.85 11.06 -6.49
C GLY A 445 13.74 10.03 -6.49
N GLN A 446 12.84 10.16 -5.50
CA GLN A 446 11.69 9.29 -5.34
C GLN A 446 10.70 9.43 -6.50
N GLY A 447 10.49 10.65 -7.01
CA GLY A 447 9.61 10.92 -8.15
C GLY A 447 8.15 10.53 -7.92
N TRP A 448 7.41 10.26 -9.00
CA TRP A 448 6.06 9.70 -8.96
C TRP A 448 6.03 8.44 -8.09
N ALA A 449 5.38 8.55 -6.93
CA ALA A 449 5.43 7.48 -5.94
C ALA A 449 4.47 6.35 -6.29
N GLY A 450 3.25 6.68 -6.71
CA GLY A 450 2.28 5.69 -7.16
C GLY A 450 1.32 6.14 -8.26
N ALA A 451 0.67 5.16 -8.87
CA ALA A 451 -0.16 5.30 -10.05
C ALA A 451 -1.33 4.30 -10.00
N ASN A 452 -2.49 4.66 -10.56
CA ASN A 452 -3.67 3.78 -10.60
C ASN A 452 -4.13 3.34 -9.20
N SER A 453 -3.87 4.18 -8.19
CA SER A 453 -4.20 3.95 -6.79
C SER A 453 -5.47 4.70 -6.39
N VAL A 454 -6.18 4.17 -5.39
CA VAL A 454 -7.49 4.66 -4.97
C VAL A 454 -7.47 4.96 -3.47
N LEU A 455 -7.94 6.15 -3.10
CA LEU A 455 -8.41 6.46 -1.76
C LEU A 455 -9.94 6.34 -1.77
N TRP A 456 -10.50 5.43 -0.96
CA TRP A 456 -11.94 5.20 -0.86
C TRP A 456 -12.41 5.46 0.58
N ASN A 457 -13.32 6.42 0.76
CA ASN A 457 -13.92 6.78 2.05
C ASN A 457 -12.92 7.03 3.20
N CYS A 458 -11.69 7.45 2.91
CA CYS A 458 -10.72 7.77 3.95
C CYS A 458 -11.09 9.09 4.67
N SER A 459 -10.98 9.09 6.00
CA SER A 459 -11.14 10.25 6.88
C SER A 459 -9.78 10.65 7.47
N VAL A 460 -9.20 11.75 6.99
CA VAL A 460 -7.82 12.14 7.30
C VAL A 460 -7.71 13.63 7.65
N GLY A 461 -6.54 14.06 8.17
CA GLY A 461 -6.25 15.48 8.39
C GLY A 461 -6.16 16.25 7.07
N SER A 462 -5.34 15.76 6.15
CA SER A 462 -5.33 16.20 4.75
C SER A 462 -5.05 15.06 3.78
N TYR A 463 -5.44 15.26 2.52
CA TYR A 463 -5.06 14.38 1.42
C TYR A 463 -4.62 15.14 0.18
N LEU A 464 -3.64 14.58 -0.52
CA LEU A 464 -3.14 15.05 -1.81
C LEU A 464 -3.29 13.92 -2.82
N VAL A 465 -3.93 14.20 -3.97
CA VAL A 465 -4.00 13.26 -5.08
C VAL A 465 -3.60 13.95 -6.36
N GLU A 466 -2.57 13.43 -7.00
CA GLU A 466 -2.03 13.89 -8.27
C GLU A 466 -2.09 12.77 -9.30
N ASN A 467 -2.36 13.12 -10.55
CA ASN A 467 -2.31 12.21 -11.68
C ASN A 467 -0.92 12.27 -12.35
N PRO A 468 -0.17 11.15 -12.37
CA PRO A 468 0.97 11.05 -13.25
C PRO A 468 0.56 11.29 -14.72
N PRO A 469 1.49 11.67 -15.61
CA PRO A 469 1.14 11.97 -17.00
C PRO A 469 0.43 10.83 -17.76
N THR A 470 0.71 9.57 -17.40
CA THR A 470 0.22 8.36 -18.07
C THR A 470 -0.70 7.48 -17.21
N ALA A 471 -1.18 7.98 -16.07
CA ALA A 471 -1.99 7.19 -15.13
C ALA A 471 -3.03 8.06 -14.41
N HIS A 472 -4.00 7.39 -13.77
CA HIS A 472 -5.04 8.03 -12.97
C HIS A 472 -4.90 7.62 -11.52
N ASN A 473 -5.07 8.54 -10.58
CA ASN A 473 -5.23 8.26 -9.16
C ASN A 473 -6.60 8.82 -8.75
N TRP A 474 -7.27 8.15 -7.82
CA TRP A 474 -8.63 8.49 -7.41
C TRP A 474 -8.70 8.79 -5.91
N ALA A 475 -9.51 9.77 -5.53
CA ALA A 475 -10.01 9.94 -4.16
C ALA A 475 -11.53 10.07 -4.19
N LEU A 476 -12.21 9.04 -3.70
CA LEU A 476 -13.66 8.89 -3.80
C LEU A 476 -14.25 8.82 -2.39
N GLY A 477 -15.06 9.82 -2.04
CA GLY A 477 -15.73 9.89 -0.75
C GLY A 477 -14.84 10.32 0.43
N CYS A 478 -13.61 10.80 0.22
CA CYS A 478 -12.70 11.15 1.31
C CYS A 478 -13.10 12.43 2.07
N THR A 479 -12.86 12.46 3.38
CA THR A 479 -12.97 13.65 4.24
C THR A 479 -11.60 14.09 4.76
N GLY A 480 -11.45 15.40 4.98
CA GLY A 480 -10.17 16.03 5.32
C GLY A 480 -9.88 17.26 4.46
N THR A 481 -8.80 17.96 4.76
CA THR A 481 -8.36 19.10 3.96
C THR A 481 -7.79 18.60 2.62
N GLN A 482 -8.26 19.15 1.50
CA GLN A 482 -7.68 18.88 0.19
C GLN A 482 -6.43 19.72 -0.02
N ASP A 483 -5.29 19.07 -0.10
CA ASP A 483 -4.04 19.73 -0.45
C ASP A 483 -4.00 19.95 -1.97
N LYS A 484 -3.40 21.07 -2.37
CA LYS A 484 -3.29 21.43 -3.77
C LYS A 484 -2.07 20.75 -4.40
N PRO A 485 -2.21 20.15 -5.60
CA PRO A 485 -1.06 19.74 -6.40
C PRO A 485 -0.09 20.89 -6.65
N GLN A 486 1.12 20.52 -7.05
CA GLN A 486 2.06 21.51 -7.55
C GLN A 486 1.52 22.19 -8.82
N PRO A 487 1.93 23.45 -9.14
CA PRO A 487 1.33 24.23 -10.23
C PRO A 487 1.33 23.55 -11.61
N ASP A 488 2.30 22.68 -11.89
CA ASP A 488 2.46 21.93 -13.13
C ASP A 488 1.93 20.48 -13.06
N HIS A 489 1.46 20.04 -11.89
CA HIS A 489 0.88 18.73 -11.69
C HIS A 489 -0.64 18.77 -11.86
N ARG A 490 -1.18 17.68 -12.41
CA ARG A 490 -2.63 17.51 -12.55
C ARG A 490 -3.19 16.92 -11.26
N SER A 491 -4.30 17.47 -10.78
CA SER A 491 -5.10 16.79 -9.75
C SER A 491 -5.53 15.41 -10.21
N GLY A 492 -5.61 14.49 -9.25
CA GLY A 492 -6.32 13.23 -9.42
C GLY A 492 -7.82 13.41 -9.54
N GLU A 493 -8.50 12.29 -9.79
CA GLU A 493 -9.95 12.24 -9.88
C GLU A 493 -10.55 12.26 -8.46
N ILE A 494 -11.10 13.42 -8.07
CA ILE A 494 -11.73 13.61 -6.76
C ILE A 494 -13.26 13.57 -6.91
N GLY A 495 -13.89 12.56 -6.30
CA GLY A 495 -15.34 12.36 -6.29
C GLY A 495 -15.94 12.45 -4.89
N SER A 496 -17.06 13.15 -4.74
CA SER A 496 -17.76 13.33 -3.44
C SER A 496 -16.85 13.79 -2.28
N PRO A 497 -16.05 14.86 -2.45
CA PRO A 497 -15.19 15.34 -1.37
C PRO A 497 -15.99 15.78 -0.15
N GLY A 498 -15.52 15.41 1.05
CA GLY A 498 -16.17 15.75 2.32
C GLY A 498 -17.42 14.91 2.64
N LYS A 499 -17.73 13.90 1.81
CA LYS A 499 -18.89 13.03 2.02
C LYS A 499 -18.60 11.61 1.54
N HIS A 500 -18.62 10.66 2.46
CA HIS A 500 -18.47 9.24 2.15
C HIS A 500 -19.52 8.77 1.12
N LEU A 501 -19.10 7.85 0.26
CA LEU A 501 -19.92 7.16 -0.73
C LEU A 501 -20.34 5.78 -0.19
N PRO A 502 -21.49 5.23 -0.61
CA PRO A 502 -21.70 3.79 -0.52
C PRO A 502 -20.93 3.06 -1.65
N PRO A 503 -20.48 1.80 -1.43
CA PRO A 503 -20.41 1.10 -0.14
C PRO A 503 -19.38 1.74 0.80
N GLU A 504 -19.46 1.41 2.10
CA GLU A 504 -18.50 1.89 3.10
C GLU A 504 -17.07 1.49 2.74
N SER A 505 -16.86 0.23 2.38
CA SER A 505 -15.60 -0.31 1.90
C SER A 505 -15.75 -0.80 0.46
N LEU A 506 -14.87 -0.32 -0.43
CA LEU A 506 -14.82 -0.80 -1.81
C LEU A 506 -14.29 -2.23 -1.86
N TYR A 507 -13.29 -2.56 -1.04
CA TYR A 507 -12.72 -3.90 -0.99
C TYR A 507 -13.76 -4.95 -0.56
N ASP A 508 -14.47 -4.69 0.55
CA ASP A 508 -15.46 -5.64 1.09
C ASP A 508 -16.59 -5.89 0.08
N GLU A 509 -17.04 -4.84 -0.63
CA GLU A 509 -18.08 -4.98 -1.66
C GLU A 509 -17.57 -5.75 -2.89
N GLN A 510 -16.36 -5.43 -3.41
CA GLN A 510 -15.76 -6.18 -4.51
C GLN A 510 -15.58 -7.66 -4.18
N LEU A 511 -15.21 -7.96 -2.93
CA LEU A 511 -15.11 -9.34 -2.44
C LEU A 511 -16.48 -10.01 -2.38
N ALA A 512 -17.52 -9.31 -1.91
CA ALA A 512 -18.88 -9.83 -1.83
C ALA A 512 -19.49 -10.16 -3.20
N GLU A 513 -19.23 -9.35 -4.24
CA GLU A 513 -19.78 -9.54 -5.58
C GLU A 513 -19.22 -10.75 -6.35
N ARG A 514 -18.21 -11.43 -5.81
CA ARG A 514 -17.69 -12.68 -6.40
C ARG A 514 -18.64 -13.85 -6.30
N HIS A 515 -19.58 -13.79 -5.37
CA HIS A 515 -20.50 -14.85 -4.99
C HIS A 515 -21.96 -14.39 -5.17
#